data_AF-A0A8T4NE61-F1
#
_entry.id   AF-A0A8T4NE61-F1
#
_cell.length_a   1.000
_cell.length_b   1.000
_cell.length_c   1.000
_cell.angle_alpha   90.00
_cell.angle_beta   90.00
_cell.angle_gamma   90.00
#
_symmetry.space_group_name_H-M   'P 1'
#
loop_
_entity.id
_entity.type
_entity.pdbx_description
1 polymer ?
#
loop_
_entity_poly.entity_id
_entity_poly.type
_entity_poly.pdbx_seq_one_letter_code
_entity_poly.pdbx_strand_id
1 'polypeptide(L)'
;MASLGDIVEFKDGFIHGNIPAYVAEELKREGYEIATSYGMRVYAPEKDAIGILGPEIQRTRKFLGIIPISKLERDYVANLYLNNPSLEAKEDKIWILDVYGDNNLKNLQKITEGIATRIGNIGVHTRLESREPKKEEFFPDGYN
;
A
#
# COMPACT_ATOMS: atom_id res chain seq x y z
N MET A 1 5.16 -3.75 -24.14
CA MET A 1 5.35 -4.30 -22.78
C MET A 1 6.27 -3.35 -22.05
N ALA A 2 5.72 -2.44 -21.24
CA ALA A 2 6.52 -1.55 -20.39
C ALA A 2 7.02 -2.36 -19.19
N SER A 3 8.34 -2.40 -19.03
CA SER A 3 9.06 -3.13 -17.98
C SER A 3 9.75 -2.10 -17.07
N LEU A 4 9.41 -2.08 -15.78
CA LEU A 4 10.14 -1.55 -14.59
C LEU A 4 10.94 -0.23 -14.67
N GLY A 5 10.95 0.48 -15.79
CA GLY A 5 11.95 1.49 -16.13
C GLY A 5 11.39 2.69 -16.90
N ASP A 6 10.07 2.90 -16.91
CA ASP A 6 9.49 4.15 -17.40
C ASP A 6 9.59 5.24 -16.30
N ILE A 7 10.84 5.39 -15.86
CA ILE A 7 11.52 6.56 -15.33
C ILE A 7 10.91 7.15 -14.06
N VAL A 8 11.35 6.60 -12.91
CA VAL A 8 11.57 7.40 -11.71
C VAL A 8 12.96 8.05 -11.86
N GLU A 9 12.99 9.27 -12.39
CA GLU A 9 14.18 10.09 -12.49
C GLU A 9 14.41 10.81 -11.16
N PHE A 10 15.56 10.55 -10.54
CA PHE A 10 16.05 11.36 -9.44
C PHE A 10 16.72 12.60 -10.02
N LYS A 11 16.02 13.72 -10.03
CA LYS A 11 16.56 15.00 -10.50
C LYS A 11 16.37 16.05 -9.43
N ASP A 12 17.41 16.85 -9.17
CA ASP A 12 17.39 17.94 -8.19
C ASP A 12 16.98 17.53 -6.77
N GLY A 13 17.15 16.24 -6.40
CA GLY A 13 16.77 15.70 -5.09
C GLY A 13 15.33 15.17 -5.00
N PHE A 14 14.61 15.08 -6.13
CA PHE A 14 13.21 14.67 -6.20
C PHE A 14 12.97 13.52 -7.16
N ILE A 15 11.90 12.75 -6.93
CA ILE A 15 11.45 11.65 -7.79
C ILE A 15 10.46 12.16 -8.83
N HIS A 16 10.84 12.08 -10.11
CA HIS A 16 9.98 12.32 -11.25
C HIS A 16 9.60 10.98 -11.88
N GLY A 17 8.34 10.54 -11.80
CA GLY A 17 7.95 9.26 -12.39
C GLY A 17 6.57 8.79 -11.97
N ASN A 18 6.29 7.50 -12.18
CA ASN A 18 5.05 6.87 -11.70
C ASN A 18 5.09 6.74 -10.17
N ILE A 19 4.60 7.78 -9.48
CA ILE A 19 4.56 7.88 -8.02
C ILE A 19 3.85 6.68 -7.38
N PRO A 20 2.64 6.25 -7.82
CA PRO A 20 1.99 5.07 -7.27
C PRO A 20 2.87 3.81 -7.32
N ALA A 21 3.53 3.55 -8.45
CA ALA A 21 4.43 2.41 -8.60
C ALA A 21 5.62 2.48 -7.64
N TYR A 22 6.24 3.65 -7.49
CA TYR A 22 7.33 3.84 -6.54
C TYR A 22 6.89 3.60 -5.09
N VAL A 23 5.75 4.18 -4.68
CA VAL A 23 5.21 4.01 -3.33
C VAL A 23 4.90 2.54 -3.05
N ALA A 24 4.31 1.83 -4.01
CA ALA A 24 4.03 0.41 -3.90
C ALA A 24 5.31 -0.43 -3.69
N GLU A 25 6.38 -0.13 -4.42
CA GLU A 25 7.66 -0.84 -4.26
C GLU A 25 8.32 -0.56 -2.92
N GLU A 26 8.25 0.68 -2.42
CA GLU A 26 8.76 1.02 -1.08
C GLU A 26 7.96 0.31 0.02
N LEU A 27 6.63 0.24 -0.08
CA LEU A 27 5.81 -0.53 0.86
C LEU A 27 6.18 -2.03 0.86
N LYS A 28 6.40 -2.60 -0.33
CA LYS A 28 6.86 -4.00 -0.46
C LYS A 28 8.22 -4.24 0.18
N ARG A 29 9.16 -3.28 0.07
CA ARG A 29 10.47 -3.35 0.74
C ARG A 29 10.35 -3.36 2.26
N GLU A 30 9.34 -2.69 2.82
CA GLU A 30 8.99 -2.72 4.24
C GLU A 30 8.20 -3.98 4.65
N GLY A 31 8.00 -4.94 3.73
CA GLY A 31 7.37 -6.23 3.98
C GLY A 31 5.86 -6.27 3.79
N TYR A 32 5.24 -5.15 3.39
CA TYR A 32 3.80 -5.08 3.10
C TYR A 32 3.48 -5.64 1.72
N GLU A 33 2.20 -5.91 1.49
CA GLU A 33 1.68 -6.18 0.15
C GLU A 33 0.66 -5.12 -0.27
N ILE A 34 0.43 -5.01 -1.57
CA ILE A 34 -0.50 -4.02 -2.12
C ILE A 34 -1.81 -4.69 -2.55
N ALA A 35 -2.87 -3.92 -2.43
CA ALA A 35 -4.23 -4.28 -2.79
C ALA A 35 -4.90 -3.11 -3.54
N THR A 36 -6.04 -3.39 -4.16
CA THR A 36 -7.01 -2.36 -4.56
C THR A 36 -7.48 -1.60 -3.32
N SER A 37 -8.11 -0.44 -3.52
CA SER A 37 -8.74 0.32 -2.42
C SER A 37 -9.85 -0.44 -1.65
N TYR A 38 -10.35 -1.54 -2.22
CA TYR A 38 -11.33 -2.47 -1.62
C TYR A 38 -10.69 -3.64 -0.85
N GLY A 39 -9.36 -3.74 -0.79
CA GLY A 39 -8.69 -4.81 -0.05
C GLY A 39 -8.45 -6.11 -0.81
N MET A 40 -8.58 -6.13 -2.13
CA MET A 40 -8.20 -7.26 -2.98
C MET A 40 -6.73 -7.15 -3.43
N ARG A 41 -5.95 -8.20 -3.23
CA ARG A 41 -4.52 -8.21 -3.60
C ARG A 41 -4.28 -8.01 -5.08
N VAL A 42 -3.29 -7.19 -5.42
CA VAL A 42 -2.90 -6.89 -6.81
C VAL A 42 -1.39 -6.86 -6.99
N TYR A 43 -0.94 -7.02 -8.23
CA TYR A 43 0.50 -6.94 -8.56
C TYR A 43 0.98 -5.50 -8.79
N ALA A 44 0.09 -4.62 -9.22
CA ALA A 44 0.36 -3.22 -9.51
C ALA A 44 -0.68 -2.32 -8.81
N PRO A 45 -0.28 -1.14 -8.32
CA PRO A 45 -1.17 -0.23 -7.62
C PRO A 45 -2.22 0.39 -8.56
N GLU A 46 -3.33 0.83 -7.99
CA GLU A 46 -4.25 1.72 -8.71
C GLU A 46 -3.57 3.08 -8.90
N LYS A 47 -4.04 3.84 -9.89
CA LYS A 47 -3.45 5.15 -10.21
C LYS A 47 -3.60 6.14 -9.05
N ASP A 48 -4.73 6.09 -8.36
CA ASP A 48 -5.15 7.13 -7.44
C ASP A 48 -5.07 6.69 -5.96
N ALA A 49 -4.95 5.38 -5.71
CA ALA A 49 -4.93 4.81 -4.37
C ALA A 49 -4.13 3.49 -4.30
N ILE A 50 -3.68 3.15 -3.09
CA ILE A 50 -3.00 1.91 -2.79
C ILE A 50 -3.63 1.32 -1.53
N GLY A 51 -4.31 0.18 -1.68
CA GLY A 51 -4.66 -0.64 -0.54
C GLY A 51 -3.42 -1.33 0.02
N ILE A 52 -3.34 -1.46 1.34
CA ILE A 52 -2.18 -2.02 2.03
C ILE A 52 -2.60 -3.25 2.82
N LEU A 53 -1.98 -4.39 2.50
CA LEU A 53 -2.09 -5.64 3.26
C LEU A 53 -0.91 -5.74 4.22
N GLY A 54 -1.19 -6.18 5.45
CA GLY A 54 -0.20 -6.31 6.52
C GLY A 54 1.01 -7.18 6.13
N PRO A 55 2.11 -7.10 6.88
CA PRO A 55 3.33 -7.79 6.54
C PRO A 55 3.17 -9.32 6.57
N GLU A 56 4.07 -10.02 5.88
CA GLU A 56 4.01 -11.48 5.82
C GLU A 56 4.11 -12.06 7.23
N ILE A 57 3.04 -12.74 7.66
CA ILE A 57 3.11 -13.53 8.89
C ILE A 57 4.07 -14.68 8.60
N GLN A 58 5.30 -14.57 9.10
CA GLN A 58 6.27 -15.66 9.02
C GLN A 58 5.60 -16.92 9.57
N ARG A 59 5.40 -17.91 8.70
CA ARG A 59 4.76 -19.17 9.06
C ARG A 59 5.46 -19.78 10.26
N THR A 60 4.74 -19.91 11.36
CA THR A 60 5.02 -20.99 12.31
C THR A 60 4.91 -22.30 11.54
N ARG A 61 6.03 -23.04 11.45
CA ARG A 61 6.12 -24.33 10.78
C ARG A 61 5.01 -25.25 11.33
N LYS A 62 3.96 -25.51 10.55
CA LYS A 62 3.11 -26.68 10.73
C LYS A 62 3.60 -27.80 9.83
N PHE A 63 3.79 -28.95 10.45
CA PHE A 63 4.81 -29.94 10.17
C PHE A 63 4.57 -30.80 8.91
N LEU A 64 3.56 -30.56 8.05
CA LEU A 64 3.15 -31.56 7.05
C LEU A 64 2.32 -31.03 5.85
N GLY A 65 2.54 -29.79 5.37
CA GLY A 65 1.90 -29.34 4.12
C GLY A 65 2.25 -27.93 3.68
N ILE A 66 2.63 -27.77 2.40
CA ILE A 66 2.90 -26.47 1.78
C ILE A 66 1.56 -25.83 1.42
N ILE A 67 1.11 -24.85 2.21
CA ILE A 67 0.00 -23.98 1.78
C ILE A 67 0.58 -23.04 0.69
N PRO A 68 -0.10 -22.79 -0.44
CA PRO A 68 0.32 -21.74 -1.37
C PRO A 68 0.38 -20.38 -0.65
N ILE A 69 1.41 -19.59 -0.89
CA ILE A 69 1.54 -18.24 -0.29
C ILE A 69 0.32 -17.38 -0.66
N SER A 70 -0.23 -17.59 -1.85
CA SER A 70 -1.45 -16.95 -2.36
C SER A 70 -2.74 -17.28 -1.60
N LYS A 71 -2.73 -18.20 -0.64
CA LYS A 71 -3.91 -18.57 0.17
C LYS A 71 -3.83 -18.11 1.63
N LEU A 72 -2.79 -17.38 2.02
CA LEU A 72 -2.72 -16.82 3.37
C LEU A 72 -3.45 -15.48 3.38
N GLU A 73 -4.66 -15.48 3.92
CA GLU A 73 -5.42 -14.26 4.22
C GLU A 73 -4.54 -13.30 5.02
N ARG A 74 -4.45 -12.06 4.54
CA ARG A 74 -3.79 -10.97 5.27
C ARG A 74 -4.82 -10.02 5.85
N ASP A 75 -4.40 -9.32 6.89
CA ASP A 75 -5.19 -8.19 7.37
C ASP A 75 -5.03 -7.03 6.37
N TYR A 76 -6.14 -6.43 6.00
CA TYR A 76 -6.20 -5.19 5.25
C TYR A 76 -6.09 -4.02 6.21
N VAL A 77 -4.93 -3.35 6.17
CA VAL A 77 -4.48 -2.47 7.25
C VAL A 77 -4.52 -1.00 6.88
N ALA A 78 -4.59 -0.64 5.60
CA ALA A 78 -4.78 0.76 5.22
C ALA A 78 -5.21 0.96 3.77
N ASN A 79 -5.68 2.18 3.50
CA ASN A 79 -5.81 2.80 2.20
C ASN A 79 -4.91 4.04 2.14
N LEU A 80 -4.03 4.14 1.14
CA LEU A 80 -3.26 5.33 0.86
C LEU A 80 -3.78 5.99 -0.41
N TYR A 81 -4.43 7.14 -0.29
CA TYR A 81 -4.92 7.93 -1.42
C TYR A 81 -3.85 8.93 -1.84
N LEU A 82 -3.40 8.77 -3.08
CA LEU A 82 -2.39 9.62 -3.69
C LEU A 82 -3.05 10.77 -4.46
N ASN A 83 -4.17 10.51 -5.12
CA ASN A 83 -4.90 11.50 -5.91
C ASN A 83 -6.41 11.27 -5.83
N ASN A 84 -7.06 11.92 -4.87
CA ASN A 84 -8.49 11.77 -4.64
C ASN A 84 -9.08 13.13 -4.20
N PRO A 85 -9.67 13.89 -5.14
CA PRO A 85 -10.22 15.22 -4.86
C PRO A 85 -11.29 15.23 -3.76
N SER A 86 -12.06 14.14 -3.61
CA SER A 86 -13.10 14.05 -2.57
C SER A 86 -12.53 13.96 -1.15
N LEU A 87 -11.28 13.53 -1.03
CA LEU A 87 -10.53 13.45 0.22
C LEU A 87 -9.43 14.54 0.29
N GLU A 88 -9.42 15.48 -0.67
CA GLU A 88 -8.39 16.52 -0.81
C GLU A 88 -6.96 15.99 -1.08
N ALA A 89 -6.81 14.71 -1.42
CA ALA A 89 -5.54 14.12 -1.79
C ALA A 89 -5.07 14.60 -3.19
N LYS A 90 -3.80 14.97 -3.29
CA LYS A 90 -3.10 15.46 -4.49
C LYS A 90 -1.71 14.85 -4.55
N GLU A 91 -1.40 14.22 -5.67
CA GLU A 91 -0.23 13.35 -5.84
C GLU A 91 1.09 14.02 -5.47
N ASP A 92 1.23 15.32 -5.71
CA ASP A 92 2.43 16.12 -5.53
C ASP A 92 2.42 17.00 -4.26
N LYS A 93 1.38 16.93 -3.43
CA LYS A 93 1.19 17.88 -2.30
C LYS A 93 0.73 17.25 -1.00
N ILE A 94 -0.35 16.49 -1.05
CA ILE A 94 -1.05 15.99 0.14
C ILE A 94 -1.55 14.58 -0.15
N TRP A 95 -1.12 13.60 0.64
CA TRP A 95 -1.68 12.25 0.62
C TRP A 95 -2.53 12.02 1.86
N ILE A 96 -3.52 11.13 1.72
CA ILE A 96 -4.39 10.73 2.82
C ILE A 96 -4.18 9.26 3.10
N LEU A 97 -3.80 8.93 4.33
CA LEU A 97 -3.60 7.57 4.80
C LEU A 97 -4.71 7.18 5.77
N ASP A 98 -5.60 6.30 5.34
CA ASP A 98 -6.66 5.73 6.15
C ASP A 98 -6.20 4.39 6.72
N VAL A 99 -6.02 4.32 8.04
CA VAL A 99 -5.50 3.14 8.72
C VAL A 99 -6.61 2.36 9.43
N TYR A 100 -6.53 1.05 9.32
CA TYR A 100 -7.31 0.07 10.08
C TYR A 100 -6.39 -0.65 11.07
N GLY A 101 -6.75 -0.66 12.36
CA GLY A 101 -5.94 -1.26 13.42
C GLY A 101 -5.05 -0.25 14.14
N ASP A 102 -5.26 -0.04 15.44
CA ASP A 102 -4.45 0.89 16.27
C ASP A 102 -2.95 0.56 16.21
N ASN A 103 -2.63 -0.73 16.18
CA ASN A 103 -1.25 -1.22 16.12
C ASN A 103 -0.53 -0.84 14.83
N ASN A 104 -1.27 -0.55 13.75
CA ASN A 104 -0.72 -0.22 12.43
C ASN A 104 -0.48 1.28 12.27
N LEU A 105 -1.23 2.12 12.99
CA LEU A 105 -1.29 3.57 12.82
C LEU A 105 0.10 4.21 12.82
N LYS A 106 0.85 4.04 13.91
CA LYS A 106 2.16 4.69 14.09
C LYS A 106 3.19 4.20 13.06
N ASN A 107 3.16 2.91 12.71
CA ASN A 107 4.14 2.34 11.80
C ASN A 107 3.89 2.80 10.36
N LEU A 108 2.64 2.71 9.89
CA LEU A 108 2.26 3.11 8.54
C LEU A 108 2.39 4.62 8.34
N GLN A 109 2.07 5.42 9.34
CA GLN A 109 2.33 6.86 9.31
C GLN A 109 3.82 7.14 9.06
N LYS A 110 4.71 6.55 9.88
CA LYS A 110 6.16 6.76 9.76
C LYS A 110 6.70 6.33 8.39
N ILE A 111 6.26 5.18 7.89
CA ILE A 111 6.70 4.66 6.58
C ILE A 111 6.24 5.61 5.47
N THR A 112 4.96 5.98 5.47
CA THR A 112 4.36 6.81 4.42
C THR A 112 4.95 8.22 4.41
N GLU A 113 5.14 8.83 5.58
CA GLU A 113 5.84 10.12 5.71
C GLU A 113 7.28 10.05 5.21
N GLY A 114 7.99 8.94 5.50
CA GLY A 114 9.34 8.71 5.01
C GLY A 114 9.42 8.61 3.48
N ILE A 115 8.45 7.94 2.85
CA ILE A 115 8.34 7.84 1.40
C ILE A 115 8.01 9.21 0.78
N ALA A 116 6.99 9.88 1.33
CA ALA A 116 6.52 11.20 0.89
C ALA A 116 7.63 12.27 0.95
N THR A 117 8.47 12.21 2.00
CA THR A 117 9.65 13.07 2.14
C THR A 117 10.67 12.82 1.03
N ARG A 118 10.95 11.56 0.67
CA ARG A 118 11.91 11.21 -0.39
C ARG A 118 11.48 11.65 -1.79
N ILE A 119 10.16 11.73 -2.04
CA ILE A 119 9.65 12.11 -3.36
C ILE A 119 9.64 13.61 -3.57
N GLY A 120 9.19 14.38 -2.57
CA GLY A 120 8.81 15.77 -2.77
C GLY A 120 8.56 16.58 -1.51
N ASN A 121 8.78 16.02 -0.31
CA ASN A 121 8.25 16.58 0.94
C ASN A 121 6.72 16.77 0.90
N ILE A 122 6.03 15.74 0.41
CA ILE A 122 4.57 15.69 0.32
C ILE A 122 3.99 15.55 1.74
N GLY A 123 2.94 16.31 2.05
CA GLY A 123 2.24 16.19 3.34
C GLY A 123 1.44 14.88 3.42
N VAL A 124 1.44 14.21 4.56
CA VAL A 124 0.64 12.99 4.79
C VAL A 124 -0.32 13.22 5.93
N HIS A 125 -1.63 13.14 5.66
CA HIS A 125 -2.66 13.20 6.69
C HIS A 125 -3.13 11.80 7.01
N THR A 126 -2.90 11.36 8.24
CA THR A 126 -3.26 10.02 8.69
C THR A 126 -4.57 10.05 9.47
N ARG A 127 -5.48 9.13 9.16
CA ARG A 127 -6.76 8.92 9.85
C ARG A 127 -6.84 7.49 10.33
N LEU A 128 -7.42 7.28 11.51
CA LEU A 128 -7.76 5.96 12.01
C LEU A 128 -9.23 5.69 11.71
N GLU A 129 -9.50 4.82 10.73
CA GLU A 129 -10.86 4.49 10.30
C GLU A 129 -11.51 3.42 11.19
N SER A 130 -10.70 2.50 11.74
CA SER A 130 -11.16 1.45 12.65
C SER A 130 -10.03 1.05 13.60
N ARG A 131 -10.38 0.68 14.83
CA ARG A 131 -9.43 0.14 15.81
C ARG A 131 -8.97 -1.28 15.49
N GLU A 132 -9.73 -1.99 14.67
CA GLU A 132 -9.42 -3.33 14.21
C GLU A 132 -9.12 -3.33 12.70
N PRO A 133 -8.11 -4.11 12.24
CA PRO A 133 -7.88 -4.31 10.82
C PRO A 133 -9.08 -4.95 10.13
N LYS A 134 -9.22 -4.68 8.82
CA LYS A 134 -10.17 -5.42 7.96
C LYS A 134 -9.54 -6.73 7.50
N LYS A 135 -10.36 -7.64 6.97
CA LYS A 135 -9.85 -8.82 6.27
C LYS A 135 -9.65 -8.50 4.79
N GLU A 136 -8.64 -9.12 4.19
CA GLU A 136 -8.48 -9.17 2.74
C GLU A 136 -9.78 -9.66 2.08
N GLU A 137 -10.17 -9.00 1.00
CA GLU A 137 -11.34 -9.39 0.21
C GLU A 137 -10.92 -10.33 -0.92
N PHE A 138 -11.76 -11.32 -1.19
CA PHE A 138 -11.60 -12.26 -2.30
C PHE A 138 -12.83 -12.19 -3.20
N PHE A 139 -12.62 -12.19 -4.52
CA PHE A 139 -13.72 -12.51 -5.41
C PHE A 139 -14.17 -13.95 -5.13
N PRO A 140 -15.48 -14.21 -4.96
CA PRO A 140 -15.96 -15.58 -5.07
C PRO A 140 -15.63 -16.08 -6.48
N ASP A 141 -14.91 -17.20 -6.58
CA ASP A 141 -14.56 -17.85 -7.84
C ASP A 141 -15.81 -17.92 -8.74
N GLY A 142 -15.85 -17.14 -9.83
CA GLY A 142 -17.07 -17.07 -10.65
C GLY A 142 -17.17 -16.00 -11.74
N TYR A 143 -16.23 -15.06 -11.85
CA TYR A 143 -16.17 -14.12 -12.97
C TYR A 143 -14.85 -14.25 -13.71
N ASN A 144 -14.82 -15.17 -14.68
CA ASN A 144 -13.90 -15.18 -15.82
C ASN A 144 -14.67 -14.75 -17.07
#